data_AF-A0A956IAJ3-F1
#
_entry.id   AF-A0A956IAJ3-F1
#
_cell.length_a   1.000
_cell.length_b   1.000
_cell.length_c   1.000
_cell.angle_alpha   90.00
_cell.angle_beta   90.00
_cell.angle_gamma   90.00
#
_symmetry.space_group_name_H-M   'P 1'
#
loop_
_entity.id
_entity.type
_entity.pdbx_description
1 polymer ?
#
loop_
_entity_poly.entity_id
_entity_poly.type
_entity_poly.pdbx_seq_one_letter_code
_entity_poly.pdbx_strand_id
1 'polypeptide(L)'
;GRVFVLSEAAAESDEGVDAPEGMGRPLALERHFDLPRDRVVYWDELFVHRRADGYELVVAGIGSRGTVLVRLDPDGDEPTERLDLPSVGSFAHHGHDVRVFGDTLVAYVEKPVAHDEDGARRVRDFEVTRDLEAVEVERVLYAPLVPIEGPMVHSFVRCDLAEVPASCRVQSFLGSRGASVFFSGTAAYLWYGGDRRDESEPPSAVVRLPHDGGPATALRTHGLAGESSGWHEEDGVLHVAIGTEGWEPLDGGPRVEPRLELFSVPIATFDTQASPAPSNAFRARRAPTEDTRLVGNCAHRWVGGRLAVVDRTGGPLLVVSSEDGTTSELRLDHRLDRLEAVGDRVVGVGGTGGELSWTLVALDGTPRVLATHVSRAHRVADSELQTFEPRTLPDGTVLVGLPDRVDSPSEGEGKSRIELFRMTSRGWDELGALVASPDVDERDGCRVSCGDWYRHARPIVWQGRLFGWMGYELVEARVIAGRVEELGRSDFLPEELRGVDGAY
;
A
#
# COMPACT_ATOMS: atom_id res chain seq x y z
N GLY A 1 20.87 19.29 1.43
CA GLY A 1 20.81 19.55 -0.02
C GLY A 1 19.62 20.43 -0.32
N ARG A 2 19.68 21.25 -1.38
CA ARG A 2 18.55 22.07 -1.87
C ARG A 2 17.77 21.23 -2.88
N VAL A 3 16.47 21.05 -2.69
CA VAL A 3 15.53 20.44 -3.65
C VAL A 3 14.69 21.56 -4.24
N PHE A 4 14.21 21.44 -5.48
CA PHE A 4 13.58 22.54 -6.22
C PHE A 4 12.03 22.53 -6.24
N VAL A 5 11.28 23.55 -5.75
CA VAL A 5 9.83 23.79 -6.09
C VAL A 5 9.32 25.24 -6.17
N LEU A 6 8.78 25.48 -7.37
CA LEU A 6 7.92 26.49 -8.02
C LEU A 6 7.51 27.76 -7.24
N SER A 7 7.38 28.88 -7.96
CA SER A 7 6.83 30.12 -7.38
C SER A 7 5.94 30.90 -8.32
N GLU A 8 4.98 31.62 -7.76
CA GLU A 8 4.56 32.91 -8.29
C GLU A 8 4.38 33.93 -7.17
N ALA A 9 4.67 35.20 -7.47
CA ALA A 9 4.46 36.32 -6.57
C ALA A 9 3.15 37.04 -6.93
N ALA A 10 2.36 37.34 -5.89
CA ALA A 10 1.05 37.96 -5.93
C ALA A 10 1.03 39.45 -6.36
N ALA A 11 -0.12 39.93 -6.83
CA ALA A 11 -0.92 40.94 -6.12
C ALA A 11 -2.22 41.35 -6.86
N GLU A 12 -3.34 41.03 -6.21
CA GLU A 12 -4.50 41.87 -5.83
C GLU A 12 -5.41 42.62 -6.84
N SER A 13 -6.70 42.31 -6.62
CA SER A 13 -7.90 43.19 -6.60
C SER A 13 -8.48 43.63 -7.95
N ASP A 14 -9.78 43.81 -8.14
CA ASP A 14 -11.01 43.47 -7.41
C ASP A 14 -12.11 43.52 -8.50
N GLU A 15 -13.21 42.80 -8.30
CA GLU A 15 -14.42 42.86 -9.15
C GLU A 15 -14.36 42.20 -10.56
N GLY A 16 -14.82 40.94 -10.59
CA GLY A 16 -15.46 40.25 -11.73
C GLY A 16 -14.61 39.99 -12.97
N VAL A 17 -14.03 38.79 -13.14
CA VAL A 17 -13.16 38.51 -14.30
C VAL A 17 -13.44 37.15 -14.94
N ASP A 18 -13.59 37.19 -16.27
CA ASP A 18 -13.51 36.07 -17.21
C ASP A 18 -12.33 35.14 -16.90
N ALA A 19 -12.46 33.85 -17.23
CA ALA A 19 -11.38 32.86 -17.06
C ALA A 19 -10.06 33.40 -17.63
N PRO A 20 -8.95 33.47 -16.85
CA PRO A 20 -7.77 34.18 -17.31
C PRO A 20 -7.10 33.44 -18.47
N GLU A 21 -6.72 34.19 -19.51
CA GLU A 21 -5.81 33.72 -20.54
C GLU A 21 -4.49 33.28 -19.87
N GLY A 22 -4.25 31.97 -19.82
CA GLY A 22 -3.10 31.38 -19.15
C GLY A 22 -3.26 29.92 -18.72
N MET A 23 -4.50 29.40 -18.63
CA MET A 23 -4.74 27.96 -18.46
C MET A 23 -4.02 27.16 -19.55
N GLY A 24 -3.01 26.39 -19.15
CA GLY A 24 -2.28 25.48 -20.03
C GLY A 24 -0.86 25.91 -20.44
N ARG A 25 -0.25 26.92 -19.81
CA ARG A 25 1.19 27.18 -20.01
C ARG A 25 2.09 26.33 -19.08
N PRO A 26 3.22 25.79 -19.56
CA PRO A 26 4.03 24.82 -18.82
C PRO A 26 4.76 25.42 -17.61
N LEU A 27 4.73 24.72 -16.47
CA LEU A 27 5.58 24.93 -15.28
C LEU A 27 6.99 24.35 -15.51
N ALA A 28 8.03 25.04 -15.04
CA ALA A 28 9.43 24.60 -15.07
C ALA A 28 10.02 24.48 -13.64
N LEU A 29 10.81 23.42 -13.40
CA LEU A 29 11.41 22.95 -12.13
C LEU A 29 12.44 23.91 -11.43
N GLU A 30 12.17 25.21 -11.28
CA GLU A 30 13.22 26.19 -10.86
C GLU A 30 13.20 26.69 -9.39
N ARG A 31 12.18 26.34 -8.60
CA ARG A 31 11.96 26.64 -7.16
C ARG A 31 12.86 26.08 -6.06
N HIS A 32 12.61 26.14 -4.73
CA HIS A 32 13.28 25.29 -3.69
C HIS A 32 12.51 25.01 -2.37
N PHE A 33 12.52 23.77 -1.84
CA PHE A 33 12.01 23.41 -0.49
C PHE A 33 13.14 22.94 0.46
N ASP A 34 13.09 23.34 1.73
CA ASP A 34 14.03 22.89 2.78
C ASP A 34 13.39 21.87 3.75
N LEU A 35 13.59 20.57 3.51
CA LEU A 35 13.23 19.53 4.47
C LEU A 35 14.19 19.54 5.68
N PRO A 36 13.73 19.28 6.92
CA PRO A 36 14.57 19.35 8.11
C PRO A 36 15.73 18.36 8.02
N ARG A 37 16.97 18.87 8.15
CA ARG A 37 18.22 18.12 7.92
C ARG A 37 18.83 17.53 9.19
N ASP A 38 18.18 17.70 10.33
CA ASP A 38 18.79 17.52 11.64
C ASP A 38 18.86 16.06 12.11
N ARG A 39 18.28 15.09 11.40
CA ARG A 39 18.44 13.64 11.65
C ARG A 39 18.33 12.87 10.34
N VAL A 40 18.94 11.68 10.30
CA VAL A 40 18.79 10.70 9.22
C VAL A 40 17.30 10.36 9.07
N VAL A 41 16.62 11.00 8.11
CA VAL A 41 15.21 10.79 7.73
C VAL A 41 15.19 10.46 6.25
N TYR A 42 14.62 9.30 5.92
CA TYR A 42 14.43 8.83 4.55
C TYR A 42 12.97 8.99 4.15
N TRP A 43 12.67 9.55 3.00
CA TRP A 43 11.29 9.76 2.56
C TRP A 43 10.77 8.51 1.85
N ASP A 44 9.55 8.14 2.18
CA ASP A 44 8.93 6.87 1.86
C ASP A 44 7.68 7.12 0.99
N GLU A 45 6.61 7.67 1.57
CA GLU A 45 5.35 7.90 0.85
C GLU A 45 5.10 9.40 0.60
N LEU A 46 4.47 9.72 -0.52
CA LEU A 46 4.01 11.08 -0.83
C LEU A 46 2.50 11.05 -1.07
N PHE A 47 1.77 11.87 -0.33
CA PHE A 47 0.34 12.05 -0.46
C PHE A 47 0.01 13.48 -0.86
N VAL A 48 -1.08 13.63 -1.61
CA VAL A 48 -1.67 14.93 -1.89
C VAL A 48 -2.92 15.10 -1.02
N HIS A 49 -2.85 16.05 -0.08
CA HIS A 49 -3.95 16.41 0.80
C HIS A 49 -4.67 17.63 0.22
N ARG A 50 -5.97 17.52 -0.05
CA ARG A 50 -6.77 18.61 -0.58
C ARG A 50 -7.38 19.42 0.56
N ARG A 51 -7.16 20.73 0.57
CA ARG A 51 -7.77 21.68 1.52
C ARG A 51 -8.87 22.49 0.85
N ALA A 52 -9.61 23.27 1.64
CA ALA A 52 -10.65 24.17 1.14
C ALA A 52 -10.06 25.32 0.29
N ASP A 53 -8.85 25.76 0.62
CA ASP A 53 -8.11 26.88 0.05
C ASP A 53 -6.99 26.48 -0.92
N GLY A 54 -6.76 25.17 -1.13
CA GLY A 54 -5.68 24.69 -1.99
C GLY A 54 -5.39 23.21 -1.81
N TYR A 55 -4.11 22.86 -1.88
CA TYR A 55 -3.61 21.52 -1.61
C TYR A 55 -2.30 21.61 -0.82
N GLU A 56 -2.00 20.56 -0.09
CA GLU A 56 -0.78 20.39 0.68
C GLU A 56 -0.18 19.03 0.31
N LEU A 57 1.14 18.91 0.33
CA LEU A 57 1.80 17.62 0.20
C LEU A 57 2.10 17.08 1.59
N VAL A 58 1.76 15.81 1.82
CA VAL A 58 2.16 15.10 3.03
C VAL A 58 3.20 14.08 2.62
N VAL A 59 4.43 14.28 3.06
CA VAL A 59 5.54 13.35 2.85
C VAL A 59 5.70 12.53 4.11
N ALA A 60 5.50 11.21 4.00
CA ALA A 60 5.88 10.29 5.03
C ALA A 60 7.30 9.80 4.78
N GLY A 61 8.05 9.62 5.84
CA GLY A 61 9.41 9.14 5.84
C GLY A 61 9.73 8.41 7.13
N ILE A 62 10.95 7.94 7.26
CA ILE A 62 11.43 7.13 8.36
C ILE A 62 12.70 7.78 8.88
N GLY A 63 12.62 8.31 10.08
CA GLY A 63 13.71 8.84 10.85
C GLY A 63 14.30 7.83 11.83
N SER A 64 15.47 8.16 12.37
CA SER A 64 16.13 7.37 13.44
C SER A 64 15.29 7.12 14.70
N ARG A 65 14.16 7.82 14.84
CA ARG A 65 13.22 7.70 15.97
C ARG A 65 11.82 7.25 15.57
N GLY A 66 11.53 7.01 14.28
CA GLY A 66 10.20 6.58 13.83
C GLY A 66 9.73 7.14 12.51
N THR A 67 8.44 7.00 12.24
CA THR A 67 7.82 7.59 11.06
C THR A 67 7.81 9.11 11.21
N VAL A 68 8.28 9.80 10.19
CA VAL A 68 8.30 11.25 10.10
C VAL A 68 7.29 11.65 9.06
N LEU A 69 6.35 12.50 9.44
CA LEU A 69 5.44 13.13 8.51
C LEU A 69 5.84 14.59 8.39
N VAL A 70 5.98 15.06 7.16
CA VAL A 70 6.19 16.46 6.86
C VAL A 70 5.09 16.95 5.94
N ARG A 71 4.50 18.06 6.35
CA ARG A 71 3.52 18.77 5.55
C ARG A 71 4.21 19.92 4.84
N LEU A 72 3.92 20.05 3.57
CA LEU A 72 4.52 21.04 2.68
C LEU A 72 3.41 21.81 1.97
N ASP A 73 3.42 23.13 2.15
CA ASP A 73 2.74 24.00 1.21
C ASP A 73 3.45 23.87 -0.15
N PRO A 74 2.75 23.46 -1.23
CA PRO A 74 3.34 23.35 -2.56
C PRO A 74 3.94 24.66 -3.08
N ASP A 75 3.53 25.81 -2.54
CA ASP A 75 3.95 27.16 -2.94
C ASP A 75 4.88 27.83 -1.88
N GLY A 76 5.16 27.18 -0.76
CA GLY A 76 6.03 27.67 0.32
C GLY A 76 7.50 27.24 0.21
N ASP A 77 8.41 27.78 1.01
CA ASP A 77 9.83 27.36 1.01
C ASP A 77 10.20 26.46 2.23
N GLU A 78 9.34 26.43 3.26
CA GLU A 78 9.54 25.69 4.51
C GLU A 78 8.38 24.73 4.78
N PRO A 79 8.64 23.60 5.46
CA PRO A 79 7.60 22.75 6.02
C PRO A 79 6.60 23.54 6.86
N THR A 80 5.32 23.38 6.55
CA THR A 80 4.22 23.94 7.36
C THR A 80 4.16 23.24 8.71
N GLU A 81 4.49 21.95 8.74
CA GLU A 81 4.53 21.15 9.95
C GLU A 81 5.46 19.94 9.80
N ARG A 82 6.09 19.55 10.91
CA ARG A 82 6.77 18.26 11.05
C ARG A 82 6.15 17.52 12.24
N LEU A 83 5.71 16.29 11.98
CA LEU A 83 5.20 15.38 12.98
C LEU A 83 6.12 14.15 13.05
N ASP A 84 6.85 14.03 14.15
CA ASP A 84 7.64 12.84 14.47
C ASP A 84 6.74 11.83 15.19
N LEU A 85 6.28 10.81 14.46
CA LEU A 85 5.59 9.67 15.03
C LEU A 85 6.62 8.66 15.58
N PRO A 86 6.41 8.10 16.79
CA PRO A 86 7.39 7.19 17.36
C PRO A 86 7.58 5.92 16.54
N SER A 87 8.84 5.47 16.47
CA SER A 87 9.20 4.14 15.96
C SER A 87 8.75 3.16 17.02
N VAL A 88 7.66 2.46 16.75
CA VAL A 88 7.26 1.40 17.67
C VAL A 88 8.15 0.15 17.48
N GLY A 89 8.94 0.07 16.40
CA GLY A 89 10.18 -0.72 16.30
C GLY A 89 10.06 -2.14 15.71
N SER A 90 11.03 -2.43 14.83
CA SER A 90 11.37 -3.65 14.08
C SER A 90 10.57 -3.96 12.81
N PHE A 91 11.15 -3.53 11.69
CA PHE A 91 11.15 -4.15 10.36
C PHE A 91 10.70 -5.63 10.35
N ALA A 92 9.48 -5.89 9.93
CA ALA A 92 9.02 -7.22 9.60
C ALA A 92 7.98 -7.14 8.47
N HIS A 93 8.42 -7.44 7.25
CA HIS A 93 7.69 -8.00 6.10
C HIS A 93 6.35 -7.41 5.61
N HIS A 94 5.71 -6.47 6.30
CA HIS A 94 4.37 -5.97 5.99
C HIS A 94 4.19 -4.49 6.33
N GLY A 95 5.02 -3.61 5.72
CA GLY A 95 4.77 -2.18 5.49
C GLY A 95 4.22 -1.31 6.64
N HIS A 96 4.92 -0.22 6.95
CA HIS A 96 4.23 0.95 7.51
C HIS A 96 3.18 1.38 6.49
N ASP A 97 1.90 1.25 6.80
CA ASP A 97 0.83 1.75 5.94
C ASP A 97 0.43 3.13 6.46
N VAL A 98 0.83 4.19 5.76
CA VAL A 98 0.26 5.53 5.94
C VAL A 98 -0.76 5.79 4.85
N ARG A 99 -1.91 6.35 5.20
CA ARG A 99 -2.96 6.73 4.27
C ARG A 99 -3.56 8.08 4.66
N VAL A 100 -3.94 8.86 3.66
CA VAL A 100 -4.65 10.13 3.84
C VAL A 100 -6.06 10.00 3.25
N PHE A 101 -7.07 10.22 4.10
CA PHE A 101 -8.50 10.18 3.78
C PHE A 101 -9.15 11.52 4.10
N GLY A 102 -9.36 12.36 3.07
CA GLY A 102 -9.79 13.74 3.30
C GLY A 102 -8.77 14.47 4.19
N ASP A 103 -9.23 15.01 5.32
CA ASP A 103 -8.38 15.67 6.32
C ASP A 103 -7.82 14.70 7.38
N THR A 104 -8.04 13.40 7.26
CA THR A 104 -7.55 12.43 8.24
C THR A 104 -6.36 11.65 7.71
N LEU A 105 -5.23 11.72 8.42
CA LEU A 105 -4.12 10.79 8.24
C LEU A 105 -4.27 9.59 9.18
N VAL A 106 -4.04 8.40 8.67
CA VAL A 106 -3.97 7.17 9.46
C VAL A 106 -2.65 6.46 9.18
N ALA A 107 -1.93 6.09 10.23
CA ALA A 107 -0.72 5.29 10.16
C ALA A 107 -0.87 4.03 11.01
N TYR A 108 -0.43 2.89 10.48
CA TYR A 108 -0.38 1.62 11.21
C TYR A 108 1.05 1.23 11.55
N VAL A 109 1.25 0.75 12.79
CA VAL A 109 2.52 0.23 13.27
C VAL A 109 2.28 -1.00 14.16
N GLU A 110 3.10 -2.03 14.01
CA GLU A 110 3.11 -3.18 14.92
C GLU A 110 4.42 -3.31 15.70
N LYS A 111 4.35 -3.90 16.90
CA LYS A 111 5.52 -4.20 17.74
C LYS A 111 5.35 -5.53 18.47
N PRO A 112 6.37 -6.41 18.51
CA PRO A 112 6.34 -7.56 19.40
C PRO A 112 6.31 -7.16 20.87
N VAL A 113 5.53 -7.88 21.67
CA VAL A 113 5.59 -7.73 23.13
C VAL A 113 6.90 -8.35 23.62
N ALA A 114 7.68 -7.57 24.37
CA ALA A 114 8.98 -8.02 24.88
C ALA A 114 8.85 -9.19 25.88
N HIS A 115 9.86 -10.05 25.90
CA HIS A 115 10.04 -11.13 26.87
C HIS A 115 11.17 -10.75 27.84
N ASP A 116 11.02 -11.05 29.13
CA ASP A 116 12.16 -11.01 30.07
C ASP A 116 13.00 -12.30 30.00
N GLU A 117 14.19 -12.28 30.61
CA GLU A 117 15.14 -13.42 30.63
C GLU A 117 14.53 -14.69 31.28
N ASP A 118 13.47 -14.55 32.06
CA ASP A 118 12.74 -15.64 32.72
C ASP A 118 11.51 -16.13 31.92
N GLY A 119 11.26 -15.57 30.72
CA GLY A 119 10.16 -15.98 29.83
C GLY A 119 8.76 -15.54 30.29
N ALA A 120 8.65 -14.70 31.33
CA ALA A 120 7.39 -14.14 31.77
C ALA A 120 6.95 -13.01 30.81
N ARG A 121 5.72 -13.12 30.30
CA ARG A 121 5.12 -12.08 29.45
C ARG A 121 4.80 -10.85 30.30
N ARG A 122 5.64 -9.83 30.30
CA ARG A 122 5.25 -8.51 30.82
C ARG A 122 4.57 -7.72 29.71
N VAL A 123 3.25 -7.60 29.81
CA VAL A 123 2.49 -6.51 29.18
C VAL A 123 2.66 -5.19 29.97
N ARG A 124 3.43 -5.21 31.08
CA ARG A 124 3.56 -4.06 32.01
C ARG A 124 4.66 -3.07 31.66
N ASP A 125 5.72 -3.50 31.00
CA ASP A 125 6.81 -2.61 30.58
C ASP A 125 6.62 -2.28 29.09
N PHE A 126 5.55 -1.52 28.80
CA PHE A 126 5.43 -0.84 27.51
C PHE A 126 6.54 0.21 27.41
N GLU A 127 7.75 -0.17 26.98
CA GLU A 127 8.77 0.80 26.54
C GLU A 127 8.35 1.56 25.26
N VAL A 128 7.16 1.30 24.72
CA VAL A 128 6.46 2.19 23.77
C VAL A 128 6.16 3.57 24.40
N THR A 129 6.15 3.67 25.74
CA THR A 129 5.74 4.88 26.46
C THR A 129 6.79 5.99 26.55
N ARG A 130 8.09 5.71 26.43
CA ARG A 130 9.12 6.77 26.48
C ARG A 130 9.21 7.58 25.19
N ASP A 131 8.97 6.96 24.04
CA ASP A 131 9.09 7.65 22.75
C ASP A 131 7.83 8.46 22.38
N LEU A 132 6.70 8.23 23.05
CA LEU A 132 5.42 8.94 22.86
C LEU A 132 5.24 10.19 23.75
N GLU A 133 6.27 10.62 24.49
CA GLU A 133 6.18 11.81 25.37
C GLU A 133 6.03 13.13 24.58
N ALA A 134 6.34 13.15 23.28
CA ALA A 134 6.33 14.35 22.44
C ALA A 134 4.97 14.70 21.82
N VAL A 135 3.94 13.84 21.97
CA VAL A 135 2.59 14.08 21.44
C VAL A 135 1.56 13.84 22.55
N GLU A 136 0.64 14.78 22.79
CA GLU A 136 -0.49 14.61 23.70
C GLU A 136 -1.48 13.57 23.15
N VAL A 137 -1.15 12.30 23.33
CA VAL A 137 -1.93 11.18 22.79
C VAL A 137 -2.85 10.62 23.87
N GLU A 138 -4.15 10.62 23.61
CA GLU A 138 -5.10 9.76 24.33
C GLU A 138 -4.82 8.30 23.94
N ARG A 139 -4.45 7.47 24.92
CA ARG A 139 -3.97 6.09 24.70
C ARG A 139 -4.99 5.08 25.21
N VAL A 140 -5.48 4.23 24.31
CA VAL A 140 -6.31 3.07 24.67
C VAL A 140 -5.64 1.81 24.15
N LEU A 141 -5.38 0.85 25.05
CA LEU A 141 -4.91 -0.49 24.70
C LEU A 141 -6.03 -1.50 24.93
N TYR A 142 -6.46 -2.16 23.87
CA TYR A 142 -7.47 -3.21 23.91
C TYR A 142 -6.84 -4.59 24.11
N ALA A 143 -7.43 -5.37 25.01
CA ALA A 143 -7.08 -6.77 25.23
C ALA A 143 -7.48 -7.63 24.01
N PRO A 144 -6.83 -8.78 23.78
CA PRO A 144 -7.16 -9.63 22.64
C PRO A 144 -8.56 -10.26 22.80
N LEU A 145 -9.33 -10.25 21.72
CA LEU A 145 -10.69 -10.82 21.65
C LEU A 145 -10.74 -12.35 21.51
N VAL A 146 -9.61 -12.97 21.21
CA VAL A 146 -9.40 -14.43 21.12
C VAL A 146 -8.08 -14.78 21.81
N PRO A 147 -7.86 -16.04 22.27
CA PRO A 147 -6.55 -16.47 22.76
C PRO A 147 -5.49 -16.26 21.68
N ILE A 148 -4.31 -15.72 21.99
CA ILE A 148 -3.26 -15.41 20.99
C ILE A 148 -1.90 -16.01 21.34
N GLU A 149 -1.18 -16.48 20.32
CA GLU A 149 0.23 -16.84 20.38
C GLU A 149 1.10 -15.74 19.74
N GLY A 150 2.35 -15.59 20.22
CA GLY A 150 3.26 -14.56 19.73
C GLY A 150 2.66 -13.14 19.76
N PRO A 151 2.32 -12.61 20.94
CA PRO A 151 1.55 -11.37 21.04
C PRO A 151 2.29 -10.18 20.44
N MET A 152 1.56 -9.41 19.63
CA MET A 152 1.98 -8.16 19.03
C MET A 152 1.04 -7.05 19.49
N VAL A 153 1.57 -5.83 19.58
CA VAL A 153 0.80 -4.60 19.75
C VAL A 153 0.62 -3.99 18.38
N HIS A 154 -0.63 -3.85 17.95
CA HIS A 154 -1.04 -3.22 16.70
C HIS A 154 -1.56 -1.82 17.01
N SER A 155 -0.88 -0.77 16.56
CA SER A 155 -1.21 0.62 16.86
C SER A 155 -1.65 1.37 15.62
N PHE A 156 -2.79 2.04 15.73
CA PHE A 156 -3.33 2.94 14.72
C PHE A 156 -3.20 4.36 15.23
N VAL A 157 -2.37 5.15 14.55
CA VAL A 157 -2.22 6.59 14.78
C VAL A 157 -3.16 7.29 13.82
N ARG A 158 -4.04 8.14 14.34
CA ARG A 158 -4.91 9.00 13.53
C ARG A 158 -4.59 10.45 13.83
N CYS A 159 -4.35 11.25 12.80
CA CYS A 159 -4.11 12.68 12.92
C CYS A 159 -5.12 13.48 12.10
N ASP A 160 -5.62 14.57 12.68
CA ASP A 160 -6.44 15.56 11.97
C ASP A 160 -5.54 16.61 11.30
N LEU A 161 -5.49 16.58 9.98
CA LEU A 161 -4.70 17.50 9.14
C LEU A 161 -5.41 18.83 8.87
N ALA A 162 -6.67 18.99 9.29
CA ALA A 162 -7.35 20.28 9.20
C ALA A 162 -6.70 21.33 10.11
N GLU A 163 -6.12 20.89 11.22
CA GLU A 163 -5.46 21.71 12.25
C GLU A 163 -3.93 21.77 12.05
N VAL A 164 -3.30 22.83 12.56
CA VAL A 164 -1.83 22.98 12.67
C VAL A 164 -1.52 23.53 14.07
N PRO A 165 -0.80 22.81 14.94
CA PRO A 165 -0.32 21.45 14.73
C PRO A 165 -1.46 20.42 14.64
N ALA A 166 -1.24 19.33 13.92
CA ALA A 166 -2.20 18.24 13.77
C ALA A 166 -2.46 17.57 15.13
N SER A 167 -3.74 17.39 15.48
CA SER A 167 -4.13 16.66 16.67
C SER A 167 -4.13 15.15 16.38
N CYS A 168 -3.33 14.38 17.13
CA CYS A 168 -3.20 12.93 16.91
C CYS A 168 -3.71 12.10 18.09
N ARG A 169 -4.37 10.98 17.79
CA ARG A 169 -4.80 9.97 18.76
C ARG A 169 -4.26 8.60 18.37
N VAL A 170 -4.05 7.73 19.36
CA VAL A 170 -3.54 6.38 19.13
C VAL A 170 -4.43 5.35 19.80
N GLN A 171 -4.86 4.37 19.02
CA GLN A 171 -5.57 3.19 19.50
C GLN A 171 -4.72 1.96 19.24
N SER A 172 -4.44 1.20 20.30
CA SER A 172 -3.59 0.02 20.24
C SER A 172 -4.37 -1.24 20.61
N PHE A 173 -4.05 -2.35 19.96
CA PHE A 173 -4.71 -3.64 20.12
C PHE A 173 -3.67 -4.73 20.35
N LEU A 174 -3.91 -5.61 21.32
CA LEU A 174 -3.16 -6.86 21.41
C LEU A 174 -3.73 -7.88 20.43
N GLY A 175 -2.88 -8.36 19.52
CA GLY A 175 -3.20 -9.37 18.52
C GLY A 175 -2.08 -10.38 18.35
N SER A 176 -2.25 -11.33 17.44
CA SER A 176 -1.19 -12.28 17.06
C SER A 176 -0.25 -11.65 16.03
N ARG A 177 0.97 -12.19 15.94
CA ARG A 177 1.79 -12.01 14.73
C ARG A 177 1.03 -12.48 13.47
N GLY A 178 1.31 -11.85 12.33
CA GLY A 178 0.67 -12.18 11.05
C GLY A 178 -0.76 -11.65 10.93
N ALA A 179 -1.11 -10.63 11.73
CA ALA A 179 -2.35 -9.90 11.53
C ALA A 179 -2.34 -9.20 10.16
N SER A 180 -3.51 -9.07 9.56
CA SER A 180 -3.71 -8.33 8.31
C SER A 180 -4.42 -7.02 8.57
N VAL A 181 -3.99 -5.97 7.88
CA VAL A 181 -4.57 -4.62 7.98
C VAL A 181 -5.15 -4.19 6.65
N PHE A 182 -6.26 -3.47 6.70
CA PHE A 182 -6.90 -2.88 5.54
C PHE A 182 -7.45 -1.50 5.88
N PHE A 183 -7.30 -0.54 4.96
CA PHE A 183 -7.87 0.79 5.09
C PHE A 183 -8.93 0.99 4.02
N SER A 184 -10.16 1.22 4.43
CA SER A 184 -11.23 1.70 3.56
C SER A 184 -11.31 3.23 3.60
N GLY A 185 -12.20 3.80 2.79
CA GLY A 185 -12.51 5.23 2.86
C GLY A 185 -13.19 5.66 4.17
N THR A 186 -13.71 4.74 4.99
CA THR A 186 -14.44 5.09 6.22
C THR A 186 -13.85 4.53 7.51
N ALA A 187 -12.97 3.53 7.43
CA ALA A 187 -12.38 2.89 8.59
C ALA A 187 -11.05 2.18 8.29
N ALA A 188 -10.27 1.95 9.33
CA ALA A 188 -9.21 0.94 9.34
C ALA A 188 -9.73 -0.37 9.91
N TYR A 189 -9.19 -1.49 9.43
CA TYR A 189 -9.53 -2.84 9.89
C TYR A 189 -8.28 -3.60 10.27
N LEU A 190 -8.38 -4.37 11.36
CA LEU A 190 -7.34 -5.28 11.83
C LEU A 190 -7.95 -6.68 11.96
N TRP A 191 -7.44 -7.64 11.20
CA TRP A 191 -7.76 -9.07 11.36
C TRP A 191 -6.60 -9.80 11.98
N TYR A 192 -6.82 -10.52 13.08
CA TYR A 192 -5.79 -11.36 13.66
C TYR A 192 -6.35 -12.73 14.06
N GLY A 193 -5.49 -13.73 13.96
CA GLY A 193 -5.79 -15.10 14.33
C GLY A 193 -5.54 -15.35 15.82
N GLY A 194 -6.17 -16.38 16.34
CA GLY A 194 -5.94 -16.88 17.69
C GLY A 194 -4.95 -18.05 17.73
N ASP A 195 -4.77 -18.59 18.92
CA ASP A 195 -4.06 -19.85 19.17
C ASP A 195 -4.70 -20.97 18.35
N ARG A 196 -3.87 -21.69 17.60
CA ARG A 196 -4.30 -22.65 16.58
C ARG A 196 -4.22 -24.09 17.08
N ARG A 197 -3.84 -24.31 18.35
CA ARG A 197 -3.69 -25.64 18.91
C ARG A 197 -5.04 -26.34 18.99
N ASP A 198 -5.17 -27.44 18.25
CA ASP A 198 -6.29 -28.40 18.25
C ASP A 198 -7.61 -27.97 17.57
N GLU A 199 -7.67 -26.85 16.84
CA GLU A 199 -8.90 -26.41 16.15
C GLU A 199 -8.83 -26.54 14.61
N SER A 200 -9.91 -27.05 14.01
CA SER A 200 -10.06 -27.15 12.54
C SER A 200 -10.34 -25.80 11.88
N GLU A 201 -10.88 -24.84 12.64
CA GLU A 201 -11.16 -23.46 12.22
C GLU A 201 -10.65 -22.54 13.32
N PRO A 202 -9.41 -22.01 13.19
CA PRO A 202 -8.80 -21.25 14.27
C PRO A 202 -9.62 -19.99 14.58
N PRO A 203 -9.85 -19.69 15.87
CA PRO A 203 -10.64 -18.54 16.26
C PRO A 203 -9.91 -17.29 15.80
N SER A 204 -10.64 -16.30 15.33
CA SER A 204 -10.07 -15.04 14.83
C SER A 204 -10.94 -13.87 15.26
N ALA A 205 -10.45 -12.66 15.04
CA ALA A 205 -11.25 -11.47 15.25
C ALA A 205 -10.91 -10.42 14.20
N VAL A 206 -11.93 -9.63 13.86
CA VAL A 206 -11.78 -8.42 13.05
C VAL A 206 -12.23 -7.22 13.86
N VAL A 207 -11.37 -6.22 13.94
CA VAL A 207 -11.62 -4.93 14.59
C VAL A 207 -11.82 -3.89 13.50
N ARG A 208 -12.82 -3.02 13.68
CA ARG A 208 -13.07 -1.84 12.86
C ARG A 208 -12.81 -0.58 13.68
N LEU A 209 -11.98 0.31 13.12
CA LEU A 209 -11.65 1.62 13.66
C LEU A 209 -12.20 2.70 12.72
N PRO A 210 -13.32 3.35 13.04
CA PRO A 210 -13.89 4.41 12.21
C PRO A 210 -12.92 5.61 12.06
N HIS A 211 -12.78 6.11 10.83
CA HIS A 211 -11.99 7.33 10.55
C HIS A 211 -12.65 8.59 11.08
N ASP A 212 -13.90 8.56 11.53
CA ASP A 212 -14.57 9.69 12.18
C ASP A 212 -14.23 9.78 13.69
N GLY A 213 -13.63 8.74 14.27
CA GLY A 213 -13.21 8.71 15.67
C GLY A 213 -14.26 8.13 16.61
N GLY A 214 -15.31 7.53 16.05
CA GLY A 214 -16.20 6.66 16.78
C GLY A 214 -15.45 5.52 17.50
N PRO A 215 -16.10 4.86 18.48
CA PRO A 215 -15.48 3.79 19.23
C PRO A 215 -15.10 2.62 18.31
N ALA A 216 -13.99 1.94 18.66
CA ALA A 216 -13.64 0.69 18.03
C ALA A 216 -14.76 -0.34 18.24
N THR A 217 -15.10 -1.07 17.19
CA THR A 217 -16.08 -2.15 17.19
C THR A 217 -15.44 -3.40 16.60
N ALA A 218 -15.98 -4.57 16.88
CA ALA A 218 -15.35 -5.82 16.47
C ALA A 218 -16.36 -6.95 16.24
N LEU A 219 -15.85 -8.02 15.62
CA LEU A 219 -16.52 -9.30 15.48
C LEU A 219 -15.54 -10.43 15.78
N ARG A 220 -16.01 -11.48 16.46
CA ARG A 220 -15.30 -12.77 16.51
C ARG A 220 -15.59 -13.56 15.23
N THR A 221 -14.54 -14.06 14.59
CA THR A 221 -14.56 -14.74 13.30
C THR A 221 -13.75 -16.03 13.35
N HIS A 222 -13.53 -16.67 12.21
CA HIS A 222 -12.59 -17.77 12.04
C HIS A 222 -11.79 -17.58 10.74
N GLY A 223 -10.71 -18.35 10.60
CA GLY A 223 -9.85 -18.27 9.43
C GLY A 223 -9.00 -17.00 9.41
N LEU A 224 -8.02 -16.97 8.51
CA LEU A 224 -7.12 -15.83 8.35
C LEU A 224 -7.51 -15.02 7.13
N ALA A 225 -7.49 -13.70 7.26
CA ALA A 225 -7.56 -12.82 6.10
C ALA A 225 -6.30 -12.96 5.23
N GLY A 226 -6.49 -12.86 3.92
CA GLY A 226 -5.38 -12.68 2.98
C GLY A 226 -4.83 -11.24 3.00
N GLU A 227 -3.90 -10.97 2.07
CA GLU A 227 -3.33 -9.63 1.82
C GLU A 227 -4.42 -8.56 1.64
N SER A 228 -4.10 -7.29 1.92
CA SER A 228 -5.06 -6.15 1.93
C SER A 228 -5.83 -5.95 0.62
N SER A 229 -5.30 -6.40 -0.53
CA SER A 229 -6.02 -6.39 -1.81
C SER A 229 -7.25 -7.31 -1.86
N GLY A 230 -7.37 -8.23 -0.91
CA GLY A 230 -8.47 -9.20 -0.75
C GLY A 230 -9.59 -8.68 0.13
N TRP A 231 -9.49 -7.42 0.53
CA TRP A 231 -10.46 -6.68 1.30
C TRP A 231 -11.18 -5.66 0.41
N HIS A 232 -12.45 -5.42 0.73
CA HIS A 232 -13.25 -4.40 0.06
C HIS A 232 -14.36 -3.92 0.98
N GLU A 233 -14.60 -2.62 1.00
CA GLU A 233 -15.74 -2.02 1.70
C GLU A 233 -16.54 -1.19 0.71
N GLU A 234 -17.81 -1.56 0.52
CA GLU A 234 -18.73 -0.86 -0.37
C GLU A 234 -20.15 -1.03 0.15
N ASP A 235 -20.98 0.01 -0.03
CA ASP A 235 -22.41 0.00 0.35
C ASP A 235 -22.71 -0.47 1.77
N GLY A 236 -21.81 -0.16 2.71
CA GLY A 236 -21.95 -0.53 4.13
C GLY A 236 -21.72 -2.01 4.41
N VAL A 237 -21.05 -2.73 3.50
CA VAL A 237 -20.67 -4.15 3.64
C VAL A 237 -19.15 -4.27 3.56
N LEU A 238 -18.58 -5.04 4.49
CA LEU A 238 -17.18 -5.45 4.44
C LEU A 238 -17.09 -6.83 3.78
N HIS A 239 -16.25 -6.94 2.76
CA HIS A 239 -15.90 -8.18 2.09
C HIS A 239 -14.43 -8.53 2.33
N VAL A 240 -14.14 -9.79 2.66
CA VAL A 240 -12.78 -10.27 2.90
C VAL A 240 -12.61 -11.68 2.32
N ALA A 241 -11.55 -11.88 1.54
CA ALA A 241 -11.09 -13.21 1.17
C ALA A 241 -10.36 -13.82 2.38
N ILE A 242 -10.89 -14.90 2.93
CA ILE A 242 -10.31 -15.58 4.09
C ILE A 242 -9.97 -17.03 3.76
N GLY A 243 -8.93 -17.53 4.42
CA GLY A 243 -8.47 -18.90 4.31
C GLY A 243 -8.41 -19.62 5.63
N THR A 244 -8.76 -20.89 5.63
CA THR A 244 -8.43 -21.82 6.71
C THR A 244 -6.99 -22.27 6.48
N GLU A 245 -6.00 -21.45 6.82
CA GLU A 245 -4.60 -21.87 6.62
C GLU A 245 -4.35 -23.19 7.37
N GLY A 246 -4.12 -24.24 6.57
CA GLY A 246 -3.72 -25.55 7.04
C GLY A 246 -2.35 -25.45 7.67
N TRP A 247 -2.30 -25.53 8.99
CA TRP A 247 -1.06 -25.81 9.69
C TRP A 247 -0.54 -27.16 9.17
N GLU A 248 0.75 -27.24 8.81
CA GLU A 248 1.42 -28.54 8.92
C GLU A 248 1.77 -28.72 10.39
N PRO A 249 1.18 -29.70 11.07
CA PRO A 249 1.48 -29.90 12.47
C PRO A 249 2.94 -30.20 12.70
N LEU A 250 3.58 -29.42 13.57
CA LEU A 250 4.90 -29.75 14.13
C LEU A 250 4.89 -31.17 14.74
N ASP A 251 3.71 -31.69 15.13
CA ASP A 251 3.51 -33.01 15.74
C ASP A 251 2.43 -33.90 15.03
N GLY A 252 2.31 -33.84 13.70
CA GLY A 252 1.54 -34.86 12.93
C GLY A 252 0.01 -34.91 13.12
N GLY A 253 -0.61 -33.82 13.57
CA GLY A 253 -2.08 -33.66 13.57
C GLY A 253 -2.73 -33.73 12.17
N PRO A 254 -4.08 -33.74 12.10
CA PRO A 254 -4.78 -33.80 10.83
C PRO A 254 -4.53 -32.53 10.00
N ARG A 255 -4.06 -32.71 8.75
CA ARG A 255 -4.03 -31.62 7.77
C ARG A 255 -5.46 -31.16 7.52
N VAL A 256 -5.73 -29.87 7.76
CA VAL A 256 -6.97 -29.23 7.32
C VAL A 256 -6.83 -28.92 5.85
N GLU A 257 -7.79 -29.36 5.02
CA GLU A 257 -7.83 -28.99 3.61
C GLU A 257 -7.94 -27.46 3.51
N PRO A 258 -7.06 -26.79 2.76
CA PRO A 258 -7.14 -25.35 2.62
C PRO A 258 -8.43 -24.98 1.88
N ARG A 259 -9.15 -23.99 2.39
CA ARG A 259 -10.39 -23.48 1.80
C ARG A 259 -10.26 -21.99 1.56
N LEU A 260 -10.78 -21.55 0.42
CA LEU A 260 -11.09 -20.15 0.19
C LEU A 260 -12.54 -19.91 0.59
N GLU A 261 -12.76 -18.95 1.47
CA GLU A 261 -14.09 -18.46 1.81
C GLU A 261 -14.18 -16.96 1.58
N LEU A 262 -15.36 -16.53 1.16
CA LEU A 262 -15.70 -15.13 1.09
C LEU A 262 -16.46 -14.76 2.37
N PHE A 263 -15.82 -13.97 3.23
CA PHE A 263 -16.46 -13.30 4.35
C PHE A 263 -17.16 -12.04 3.85
N SER A 264 -18.44 -11.85 4.17
CA SER A 264 -19.22 -10.68 3.78
C SER A 264 -20.21 -10.30 4.87
N VAL A 265 -20.03 -9.14 5.48
CA VAL A 265 -20.81 -8.73 6.66
C VAL A 265 -21.21 -7.25 6.59
N PRO A 266 -22.46 -6.88 6.91
CA PRO A 266 -22.82 -5.49 7.07
C PRO A 266 -22.00 -4.83 8.19
N ILE A 267 -21.50 -3.62 7.95
CA ILE A 267 -20.75 -2.85 8.95
C ILE A 267 -21.57 -2.67 10.24
N ALA A 268 -22.89 -2.54 10.13
CA ALA A 268 -23.80 -2.43 11.26
C ALA A 268 -23.83 -3.67 12.18
N THR A 269 -23.21 -4.78 11.78
CA THR A 269 -23.09 -5.99 12.62
C THR A 269 -21.95 -5.86 13.62
N PHE A 270 -20.94 -5.03 13.34
CA PHE A 270 -19.84 -4.77 14.29
C PHE A 270 -20.38 -4.10 15.55
N ASP A 271 -19.94 -4.56 16.72
CA ASP A 271 -20.35 -4.01 18.00
C ASP A 271 -19.20 -3.90 19.00
N THR A 272 -19.46 -3.24 20.13
CA THR A 272 -18.45 -3.04 21.19
C THR A 272 -18.24 -4.27 22.09
N GLN A 273 -19.05 -5.32 21.94
CA GLN A 273 -18.97 -6.56 22.72
C GLN A 273 -18.27 -7.69 21.94
N ALA A 274 -17.84 -7.41 20.71
CA ALA A 274 -17.27 -8.35 19.77
C ALA A 274 -18.16 -9.59 19.59
N SER A 275 -19.44 -9.41 19.27
CA SER A 275 -20.33 -10.55 19.00
C SER A 275 -19.76 -11.49 17.93
N PRO A 276 -20.10 -12.79 17.98
CA PRO A 276 -19.72 -13.71 16.90
C PRO A 276 -20.31 -13.24 15.57
N ALA A 277 -19.51 -13.29 14.50
CA ALA A 277 -20.00 -13.06 13.16
C ALA A 277 -21.08 -14.11 12.81
N PRO A 278 -22.15 -13.70 12.11
CA PRO A 278 -23.24 -14.61 11.79
C PRO A 278 -22.76 -15.64 10.77
N SER A 279 -23.22 -16.89 10.88
CA SER A 279 -22.72 -18.00 10.05
C SER A 279 -22.95 -17.80 8.55
N ASN A 280 -23.98 -17.04 8.17
CA ASN A 280 -24.27 -16.70 6.78
C ASN A 280 -23.34 -15.62 6.19
N ALA A 281 -22.48 -15.00 7.01
CA ALA A 281 -21.42 -14.12 6.52
C ALA A 281 -20.29 -14.89 5.84
N PHE A 282 -20.18 -16.20 6.07
CA PHE A 282 -19.14 -17.06 5.52
C PHE A 282 -19.70 -17.84 4.34
N ARG A 283 -19.06 -17.72 3.18
CA ARG A 283 -19.45 -18.47 1.99
C ARG A 283 -18.24 -19.14 1.38
N ALA A 284 -18.15 -20.46 1.53
CA ALA A 284 -17.12 -21.27 0.89
C ALA A 284 -17.10 -21.09 -0.63
N ARG A 285 -15.90 -21.09 -1.21
CA ARG A 285 -15.65 -20.97 -2.64
C ARG A 285 -14.67 -22.03 -3.09
N ARG A 286 -14.75 -22.34 -4.39
CA ARG A 286 -13.73 -23.14 -5.04
C ARG A 286 -12.41 -22.38 -5.00
N ALA A 287 -11.36 -23.03 -4.50
CA ALA A 287 -10.00 -22.53 -4.59
C ALA A 287 -9.43 -22.71 -6.03
N PRO A 288 -8.51 -21.84 -6.51
CA PRO A 288 -7.88 -21.98 -7.83
C PRO A 288 -7.23 -23.35 -8.07
N THR A 289 -6.64 -23.91 -7.02
CA THR A 289 -5.96 -25.23 -6.99
C THR A 289 -6.32 -25.97 -5.70
N GLU A 290 -6.03 -27.26 -5.63
CA GLU A 290 -6.20 -28.06 -4.40
C GLU A 290 -5.20 -27.65 -3.29
N ASP A 291 -4.05 -27.07 -3.67
CA ASP A 291 -2.96 -26.66 -2.77
C ASP A 291 -2.99 -25.15 -2.42
N THR A 292 -4.04 -24.44 -2.86
CA THR A 292 -4.17 -22.98 -2.69
C THR A 292 -4.05 -22.59 -1.21
N ARG A 293 -3.02 -21.80 -0.88
CA ARG A 293 -2.91 -21.12 0.42
C ARG A 293 -3.12 -19.63 0.23
N LEU A 294 -4.19 -19.09 0.81
CA LEU A 294 -4.54 -17.68 0.60
C LEU A 294 -3.53 -16.70 1.18
N VAL A 295 -2.92 -17.09 2.30
CA VAL A 295 -1.77 -16.37 2.85
C VAL A 295 -0.52 -16.95 2.20
N GLY A 296 0.30 -16.08 1.61
CA GLY A 296 1.60 -16.41 1.01
C GLY A 296 1.59 -16.89 -0.44
N ASN A 297 0.63 -17.72 -0.86
CA ASN A 297 0.66 -18.34 -2.21
C ASN A 297 -0.38 -17.80 -3.20
N CYS A 298 -1.35 -17.00 -2.77
CA CYS A 298 -2.35 -16.43 -3.65
C CYS A 298 -2.11 -14.95 -3.91
N ALA A 299 -2.40 -14.53 -5.13
CA ALA A 299 -2.69 -13.13 -5.41
C ALA A 299 -4.21 -12.99 -5.52
N HIS A 300 -4.76 -11.95 -4.90
CA HIS A 300 -6.17 -11.63 -5.00
C HIS A 300 -6.36 -10.12 -5.13
N ARG A 301 -7.47 -9.72 -5.76
CA ARG A 301 -7.82 -8.30 -5.93
C ARG A 301 -9.32 -8.13 -6.03
N TRP A 302 -9.88 -7.27 -5.19
CA TRP A 302 -11.24 -6.76 -5.38
C TRP A 302 -11.29 -5.70 -6.47
N VAL A 303 -12.31 -5.82 -7.32
CA VAL A 303 -12.64 -4.86 -8.38
C VAL A 303 -14.17 -4.75 -8.47
N GLY A 304 -14.72 -3.66 -7.93
CA GLY A 304 -16.16 -3.53 -7.71
C GLY A 304 -16.71 -4.70 -6.89
N GLY A 305 -17.89 -5.21 -7.24
CA GLY A 305 -18.50 -6.38 -6.59
C GLY A 305 -17.88 -7.75 -6.94
N ARG A 306 -16.59 -7.81 -7.31
CA ARG A 306 -15.94 -9.06 -7.74
C ARG A 306 -14.56 -9.23 -7.12
N LEU A 307 -14.28 -10.46 -6.70
CA LEU A 307 -12.97 -10.89 -6.22
C LEU A 307 -12.27 -11.69 -7.32
N ALA A 308 -11.14 -11.19 -7.82
CA ALA A 308 -10.22 -11.96 -8.65
C ALA A 308 -9.21 -12.69 -7.75
N VAL A 309 -8.99 -13.99 -7.96
CA VAL A 309 -8.05 -14.82 -7.18
C VAL A 309 -7.27 -15.75 -8.11
N VAL A 310 -5.97 -15.86 -7.88
CA VAL A 310 -5.10 -16.80 -8.58
C VAL A 310 -4.07 -17.38 -7.61
N ASP A 311 -3.73 -18.66 -7.82
CA ASP A 311 -2.58 -19.28 -7.16
C ASP A 311 -1.30 -18.89 -7.90
N ARG A 312 -0.36 -18.25 -7.20
CA ARG A 312 0.93 -17.79 -7.75
C ARG A 312 1.79 -18.96 -8.22
N THR A 313 1.52 -20.19 -7.79
CA THR A 313 2.22 -21.40 -8.28
C THR A 313 1.68 -21.90 -9.61
N GLY A 314 0.50 -21.43 -10.04
CA GLY A 314 -0.15 -21.76 -11.31
C GLY A 314 -1.62 -22.14 -11.12
N GLY A 315 -2.41 -22.00 -12.18
CA GLY A 315 -3.85 -22.29 -12.15
C GLY A 315 -4.65 -21.27 -12.97
N PRO A 316 -5.98 -21.44 -13.07
CA PRO A 316 -6.83 -20.43 -13.68
C PRO A 316 -6.95 -19.19 -12.78
N LEU A 317 -7.18 -18.03 -13.40
CA LEU A 317 -7.71 -16.87 -12.71
C LEU A 317 -9.18 -17.14 -12.40
N LEU A 318 -9.53 -17.19 -11.12
CA LEU A 318 -10.91 -17.25 -10.66
C LEU A 318 -11.45 -15.83 -10.48
N VAL A 319 -12.68 -15.61 -10.93
CA VAL A 319 -13.43 -14.37 -10.67
C VAL A 319 -14.72 -14.75 -9.97
N VAL A 320 -14.88 -14.29 -8.73
CA VAL A 320 -16.01 -14.59 -7.85
C VAL A 320 -16.89 -13.34 -7.69
N SER A 321 -18.16 -13.45 -8.04
CA SER A 321 -19.18 -12.42 -7.80
C SER A 321 -19.56 -12.36 -6.32
N SER A 322 -19.59 -11.17 -5.72
CA SER A 322 -20.03 -10.99 -4.33
C SER A 322 -21.55 -11.13 -4.17
N GLU A 323 -22.31 -10.78 -5.21
CA GLU A 323 -23.78 -10.76 -5.22
C GLU A 323 -24.36 -12.18 -5.11
N ASP A 324 -24.03 -13.03 -6.09
CA ASP A 324 -24.62 -14.37 -6.24
C ASP A 324 -23.62 -15.50 -5.99
N GLY A 325 -22.33 -15.19 -5.80
CA GLY A 325 -21.28 -16.19 -5.59
C GLY A 325 -20.88 -16.95 -6.84
N THR A 326 -21.33 -16.54 -8.03
CA THR A 326 -20.93 -17.19 -9.29
C THR A 326 -19.42 -17.07 -9.50
N THR A 327 -18.80 -18.17 -9.90
CA THR A 327 -17.36 -18.24 -10.19
C THR A 327 -17.15 -18.46 -11.69
N SER A 328 -16.36 -17.58 -12.30
CA SER A 328 -15.84 -17.74 -13.66
C SER A 328 -14.36 -18.10 -13.62
N GLU A 329 -13.90 -18.91 -14.58
CA GLU A 329 -12.50 -19.31 -14.70
C GLU A 329 -11.94 -18.81 -16.02
N LEU A 330 -10.77 -18.15 -15.96
CA LEU A 330 -10.01 -17.77 -17.15
C LEU A 330 -8.65 -18.47 -17.10
N ARG A 331 -8.32 -19.16 -18.20
CA ARG A 331 -6.96 -19.62 -18.43
C ARG A 331 -6.19 -18.53 -19.13
N LEU A 332 -5.03 -18.19 -18.59
CA LEU A 332 -4.10 -17.21 -19.15
C LEU A 332 -2.88 -17.96 -19.69
N ASP A 333 -2.22 -17.36 -20.68
CA ASP A 333 -1.06 -17.96 -21.35
C ASP A 333 0.25 -17.79 -20.56
N HIS A 334 0.18 -17.14 -19.40
CA HIS A 334 1.31 -16.94 -18.49
C HIS A 334 0.88 -17.10 -17.03
N ARG A 335 1.86 -17.32 -16.15
CA ARG A 335 1.65 -17.33 -14.70
C ARG A 335 1.37 -15.90 -14.22
N LEU A 336 0.52 -15.78 -13.21
CA LEU A 336 0.27 -14.52 -12.52
C LEU A 336 0.97 -14.52 -11.18
N ASP A 337 1.70 -13.44 -10.92
CA ASP A 337 2.35 -13.20 -9.64
C ASP A 337 1.58 -12.12 -8.84
N ARG A 338 0.88 -11.21 -9.53
CA ARG A 338 0.15 -10.06 -8.96
C ARG A 338 -1.14 -9.75 -9.72
N LEU A 339 -2.11 -9.15 -9.04
CA LEU A 339 -3.38 -8.69 -9.59
C LEU A 339 -3.65 -7.24 -9.19
N GLU A 340 -4.01 -6.40 -10.15
CA GLU A 340 -4.27 -4.98 -9.93
C GLU A 340 -5.62 -4.52 -10.44
N ALA A 341 -6.21 -3.53 -9.75
CA ALA A 341 -7.53 -3.01 -10.08
C ALA A 341 -7.41 -1.76 -10.96
N VAL A 342 -8.14 -1.72 -12.07
CA VAL A 342 -8.23 -0.54 -12.95
C VAL A 342 -9.68 -0.32 -13.39
N GLY A 343 -10.38 0.58 -12.69
CA GLY A 343 -11.81 0.80 -12.92
C GLY A 343 -12.60 -0.49 -12.69
N ASP A 344 -13.28 -0.97 -13.73
CA ASP A 344 -14.06 -2.22 -13.76
C ASP A 344 -13.27 -3.42 -14.31
N ARG A 345 -11.95 -3.32 -14.36
CA ARG A 345 -11.04 -4.34 -14.92
C ARG A 345 -10.00 -4.77 -13.90
N VAL A 346 -9.48 -5.98 -14.09
CA VAL A 346 -8.28 -6.44 -13.39
C VAL A 346 -7.12 -6.58 -14.38
N VAL A 347 -5.95 -6.18 -13.96
CA VAL A 347 -4.68 -6.36 -14.67
C VAL A 347 -3.92 -7.46 -13.96
N GLY A 348 -3.71 -8.58 -14.65
CA GLY A 348 -2.85 -9.65 -14.18
C GLY A 348 -1.42 -9.42 -14.62
N VAL A 349 -0.48 -9.39 -13.67
CA VAL A 349 0.94 -9.21 -13.91
C VAL A 349 1.68 -10.47 -13.50
N GLY A 350 2.57 -10.95 -14.34
CA GLY A 350 3.44 -12.09 -14.03
C GLY A 350 4.15 -12.60 -15.26
N GLY A 351 4.89 -13.70 -15.16
CA GLY A 351 5.70 -14.15 -16.27
C GLY A 351 6.17 -15.59 -16.23
N THR A 352 6.68 -16.05 -17.37
CA THR A 352 7.35 -17.34 -17.53
C THR A 352 8.66 -17.12 -18.29
N GLY A 353 9.77 -17.68 -17.81
CA GLY A 353 11.01 -17.74 -18.60
C GLY A 353 11.72 -16.42 -18.89
N GLY A 354 11.59 -15.40 -18.03
CA GLY A 354 12.29 -14.11 -18.17
C GLY A 354 11.56 -13.06 -19.02
N GLU A 355 10.29 -13.33 -19.36
CA GLU A 355 9.37 -12.34 -19.93
C GLU A 355 8.38 -11.88 -18.84
N LEU A 356 8.07 -10.58 -18.82
CA LEU A 356 7.02 -10.01 -18.00
C LEU A 356 5.77 -9.79 -18.85
N SER A 357 4.66 -10.39 -18.45
CA SER A 357 3.38 -10.35 -19.15
C SER A 357 2.30 -9.64 -18.34
N TRP A 358 1.43 -8.96 -19.07
CA TRP A 358 0.41 -8.07 -18.56
C TRP A 358 -0.91 -8.37 -19.26
N THR A 359 -1.83 -8.99 -18.55
CA THR A 359 -3.13 -9.35 -19.11
C THR A 359 -4.22 -8.48 -18.54
N LEU A 360 -4.85 -7.69 -19.42
CA LEU A 360 -6.05 -6.92 -19.10
C LEU A 360 -7.27 -7.83 -19.19
N VAL A 361 -8.01 -7.95 -18.10
CA VAL A 361 -9.23 -8.75 -18.00
C VAL A 361 -10.40 -7.83 -17.71
N ALA A 362 -11.41 -7.85 -18.58
CA ALA A 362 -12.66 -7.16 -18.33
C ALA A 362 -13.51 -7.95 -17.34
N LEU A 363 -14.10 -7.26 -16.38
CA LEU A 363 -15.01 -7.85 -15.41
C LEU A 363 -16.46 -7.35 -15.58
N ASP A 364 -16.76 -6.69 -16.70
CA ASP A 364 -18.12 -6.35 -17.13
C ASP A 364 -18.83 -7.61 -17.68
N GLY A 365 -19.87 -8.09 -16.98
CA GLY A 365 -20.60 -9.29 -17.40
C GLY A 365 -19.76 -10.56 -17.26
N THR A 366 -19.59 -11.35 -18.33
CA THR A 366 -18.74 -12.55 -18.28
C THR A 366 -17.26 -12.16 -18.41
N PRO A 367 -16.39 -12.53 -17.43
CA PRO A 367 -14.99 -12.19 -17.47
C PRO A 367 -14.30 -12.66 -18.76
N ARG A 368 -13.49 -11.78 -19.37
CA ARG A 368 -12.77 -12.08 -20.61
C ARG A 368 -11.44 -11.34 -20.69
N VAL A 369 -10.45 -11.96 -21.31
CA VAL A 369 -9.19 -11.31 -21.67
C VAL A 369 -9.46 -10.29 -22.79
N LEU A 370 -9.02 -9.05 -22.59
CA LEU A 370 -9.09 -7.99 -23.60
C LEU A 370 -7.79 -7.89 -24.41
N ALA A 371 -6.65 -7.91 -23.72
CA ALA A 371 -5.34 -7.77 -24.32
C ALA A 371 -4.26 -8.31 -23.40
N THR A 372 -3.16 -8.79 -23.99
CA THR A 372 -1.94 -9.15 -23.28
C THR A 372 -0.77 -8.39 -23.87
N HIS A 373 0.00 -7.71 -23.03
CA HIS A 373 1.27 -7.08 -23.38
C HIS A 373 2.44 -7.89 -22.77
N VAL A 374 3.57 -7.94 -23.47
CA VAL A 374 4.76 -8.72 -23.05
C VAL A 374 6.00 -7.85 -23.19
N SER A 375 6.67 -7.59 -22.06
CA SER A 375 7.98 -6.93 -21.97
C SER A 375 9.06 -8.01 -21.84
N ARG A 376 9.97 -8.10 -22.82
CA ARG A 376 11.00 -9.16 -22.88
C ARG A 376 12.26 -8.78 -22.13
N ALA A 377 12.87 -9.72 -21.40
CA ALA A 377 14.05 -9.50 -20.54
C ALA A 377 13.78 -8.56 -19.35
N HIS A 378 12.52 -8.49 -18.94
CA HIS A 378 12.06 -7.69 -17.83
C HIS A 378 11.53 -8.61 -16.73
N ARG A 379 11.69 -8.19 -15.48
CA ARG A 379 11.09 -8.84 -14.31
C ARG A 379 10.33 -7.81 -13.50
N VAL A 380 9.30 -8.27 -12.79
CA VAL A 380 8.63 -7.45 -11.78
C VAL A 380 9.68 -6.93 -10.81
N ALA A 381 9.81 -5.60 -10.72
CA ALA A 381 10.75 -4.96 -9.81
C ALA A 381 10.31 -5.15 -8.35
N ASP A 382 9.00 -5.07 -8.13
CA ASP A 382 8.42 -5.05 -6.79
C ASP A 382 7.17 -5.93 -6.68
N SER A 383 7.16 -6.77 -5.65
CA SER A 383 6.04 -7.63 -5.29
C SER A 383 4.94 -6.90 -4.51
N GLU A 384 5.17 -5.67 -4.03
CA GLU A 384 4.21 -4.95 -3.20
C GLU A 384 3.09 -4.29 -4.02
N LEU A 385 1.85 -4.49 -3.57
CA LEU A 385 0.61 -4.05 -4.22
C LEU A 385 0.48 -2.52 -4.34
N GLN A 386 1.32 -1.75 -3.64
CA GLN A 386 1.21 -0.29 -3.53
C GLN A 386 1.88 0.47 -4.67
N THR A 387 2.69 -0.21 -5.49
CA THR A 387 3.47 0.45 -6.55
C THR A 387 2.75 0.60 -7.89
N PHE A 388 1.44 0.35 -7.90
CA PHE A 388 0.59 0.47 -9.08
C PHE A 388 -0.47 1.55 -8.88
N GLU A 389 -0.26 2.71 -9.51
CA GLU A 389 -1.18 3.84 -9.45
C GLU A 389 -1.82 4.12 -10.82
N PRO A 390 -2.96 3.48 -11.14
CA PRO A 390 -3.67 3.79 -12.37
C PRO A 390 -4.37 5.13 -12.22
N ARG A 391 -4.17 6.04 -13.19
CA ARG A 391 -4.87 7.32 -13.22
C ARG A 391 -5.74 7.45 -14.44
N THR A 392 -7.04 7.65 -14.21
CA THR A 392 -7.96 8.04 -15.27
C THR A 392 -7.81 9.53 -15.56
N LEU A 393 -7.45 9.88 -16.79
CA LEU A 393 -7.40 11.23 -17.33
C LEU A 393 -8.82 11.72 -17.65
N PRO A 394 -9.04 13.04 -17.82
CA PRO A 394 -10.37 13.61 -18.09
C PRO A 394 -11.06 13.07 -19.35
N ASP A 395 -10.29 12.55 -20.32
CA ASP A 395 -10.79 11.96 -21.56
C ASP A 395 -11.13 10.45 -21.43
N GLY A 396 -11.02 9.88 -20.22
CA GLY A 396 -11.27 8.47 -19.93
C GLY A 396 -10.08 7.54 -20.22
N THR A 397 -8.95 8.08 -20.69
CA THR A 397 -7.69 7.33 -20.81
C THR A 397 -7.19 6.94 -19.43
N VAL A 398 -6.80 5.68 -19.22
CA VAL A 398 -6.07 5.32 -17.99
C VAL A 398 -4.57 5.26 -18.27
N LEU A 399 -3.80 6.07 -17.54
CA LEU A 399 -2.36 5.93 -17.45
C LEU A 399 -2.02 4.91 -16.38
N VAL A 400 -1.15 3.97 -16.73
CA VAL A 400 -0.66 2.93 -15.83
C VAL A 400 0.85 2.97 -15.87
N GLY A 401 1.49 3.03 -14.71
CA GLY A 401 2.92 2.84 -14.55
C GLY A 401 3.18 1.53 -13.80
N LEU A 402 4.15 0.73 -14.23
CA LEU A 402 4.64 -0.38 -13.42
C LEU A 402 6.13 -0.30 -13.24
N PRO A 403 6.60 -0.47 -12.01
CA PRO A 403 8.00 -0.70 -11.74
C PRO A 403 8.43 -2.03 -12.36
N ASP A 404 9.49 -2.01 -13.15
CA ASP A 404 10.18 -3.21 -13.60
C ASP A 404 11.70 -3.08 -13.51
N ARG A 405 12.38 -4.23 -13.63
CA ARG A 405 13.83 -4.33 -13.77
C ARG A 405 14.16 -4.90 -15.14
N VAL A 406 15.18 -4.33 -15.78
CA VAL A 406 15.78 -4.89 -16.99
C VAL A 406 16.97 -5.77 -16.60
N ASP A 407 16.98 -7.04 -17.01
CA ASP A 407 18.10 -7.96 -16.78
C ASP A 407 19.35 -7.45 -17.55
N SER A 408 20.44 -7.09 -16.84
CA SER A 408 21.73 -6.71 -17.44
C SER A 408 22.74 -7.85 -17.29
N PRO A 409 23.38 -8.34 -18.38
CA PRO A 409 24.37 -9.41 -18.30
C PRO A 409 25.69 -9.03 -17.59
N SER A 410 25.97 -7.73 -17.40
CA SER A 410 27.25 -7.21 -16.90
C SER A 410 27.19 -6.57 -15.52
N GLU A 411 25.99 -6.28 -15.00
CA GLU A 411 25.77 -5.58 -13.73
C GLU A 411 24.77 -6.42 -12.93
N GLY A 412 25.15 -6.86 -11.74
CA GLY A 412 24.45 -7.89 -10.97
C GLY A 412 23.04 -7.52 -10.50
N GLU A 413 22.60 -6.28 -10.69
CA GLU A 413 21.25 -5.80 -10.37
C GLU A 413 20.71 -4.91 -11.53
N GLY A 414 19.47 -5.18 -11.95
CA GLY A 414 18.83 -4.46 -13.06
C GLY A 414 18.34 -3.08 -12.65
N LYS A 415 18.39 -2.11 -13.58
CA LYS A 415 17.99 -0.70 -13.33
C LYS A 415 16.49 -0.58 -13.08
N SER A 416 16.15 0.27 -12.12
CA SER A 416 14.78 0.69 -11.83
C SER A 416 14.13 1.43 -13.00
N ARG A 417 12.94 1.01 -13.40
CA ARG A 417 12.21 1.59 -14.54
C ARG A 417 10.71 1.60 -14.26
N ILE A 418 10.01 2.58 -14.80
CA ILE A 418 8.54 2.66 -14.80
C ILE A 418 8.06 2.59 -16.24
N GLU A 419 7.49 1.46 -16.65
CA GLU A 419 6.84 1.33 -17.95
C GLU A 419 5.45 1.95 -17.92
N LEU A 420 5.17 2.78 -18.92
CA LEU A 420 3.98 3.61 -18.97
C LEU A 420 3.11 3.25 -20.16
N PHE A 421 1.86 2.96 -19.85
CA PHE A 421 0.87 2.57 -20.83
C PHE A 421 -0.34 3.49 -20.76
N ARG A 422 -0.91 3.77 -21.93
CA ARG A 422 -2.29 4.20 -22.07
C ARG A 422 -3.14 2.95 -22.24
N MET A 423 -4.02 2.71 -21.28
CA MET A 423 -5.05 1.67 -21.39
C MET A 423 -6.26 2.25 -22.14
N THR A 424 -6.72 1.52 -23.14
CA THR A 424 -7.93 1.82 -23.90
C THR A 424 -8.97 0.70 -23.71
N SER A 425 -10.18 0.89 -24.22
CA SER A 425 -11.21 -0.16 -24.20
C SER A 425 -10.83 -1.43 -24.97
N ARG A 426 -9.79 -1.37 -25.81
CA ARG A 426 -9.34 -2.48 -26.67
C ARG A 426 -7.95 -3.02 -26.34
N GLY A 427 -7.21 -2.42 -25.40
CA GLY A 427 -5.88 -2.91 -25.02
C GLY A 427 -4.93 -1.81 -24.55
N TRP A 428 -3.66 -1.98 -24.90
CA TRP A 428 -2.54 -1.19 -24.41
C TRP A 428 -1.88 -0.39 -25.53
N ASP A 429 -1.70 0.91 -25.31
CA ASP A 429 -0.81 1.76 -26.10
C ASP A 429 0.42 2.06 -25.25
N GLU A 430 1.59 1.57 -25.66
CA GLU A 430 2.86 1.86 -24.98
C GLU A 430 3.23 3.34 -25.18
N LEU A 431 3.49 4.04 -24.08
CA LEU A 431 3.90 5.44 -24.08
C LEU A 431 5.41 5.60 -23.92
N GLY A 432 6.11 4.56 -23.47
CA GLY A 432 7.53 4.58 -23.14
C GLY A 432 7.73 4.35 -21.65
N ALA A 433 8.82 4.87 -21.10
CA ALA A 433 9.15 4.62 -19.70
C ALA A 433 10.07 5.68 -19.09
N LEU A 434 10.06 5.75 -17.77
CA LEU A 434 11.07 6.44 -16.98
C LEU A 434 12.11 5.43 -16.52
N VAL A 435 13.39 5.80 -16.57
CA VAL A 435 14.49 4.91 -16.16
C VAL A 435 15.35 5.65 -15.15
N ALA A 436 15.72 4.98 -14.07
CA ALA A 436 16.66 5.50 -13.08
C ALA A 436 18.05 5.69 -13.70
N SER A 437 18.79 6.68 -13.18
CA SER A 437 20.18 6.87 -13.57
C SER A 437 21.03 5.64 -13.21
N PRO A 438 22.18 5.42 -13.89
CA PRO A 438 23.16 4.45 -13.43
C PRO A 438 23.61 4.72 -11.97
N ASP A 439 23.91 3.66 -11.23
CA ASP A 439 24.54 3.67 -9.90
C ASP A 439 23.66 4.15 -8.72
N VAL A 440 22.35 4.37 -8.88
CA VAL A 440 21.49 4.83 -7.77
C VAL A 440 21.48 3.83 -6.60
N ASP A 441 21.48 2.54 -6.90
CA ASP A 441 21.40 1.45 -5.90
C ASP A 441 22.76 1.18 -5.20
N GLU A 442 23.89 1.60 -5.80
CA GLU A 442 25.25 1.37 -5.25
C GLU A 442 25.81 2.57 -4.49
N ARG A 443 25.19 3.75 -4.62
CA ARG A 443 25.75 5.04 -4.20
C ARG A 443 25.94 5.22 -2.70
N ASP A 444 25.22 4.48 -1.86
CA ASP A 444 25.36 4.55 -0.40
C ASP A 444 26.05 3.32 0.22
N GLY A 445 26.50 2.36 -0.59
CA GLY A 445 27.13 1.12 -0.13
C GLY A 445 26.24 0.27 0.76
N CYS A 446 24.93 0.24 0.49
CA CYS A 446 23.91 -0.40 1.31
C CYS A 446 23.81 0.10 2.76
N ARG A 447 24.38 1.26 3.09
CA ARG A 447 24.40 1.74 4.49
C ARG A 447 22.98 2.01 5.01
N VAL A 448 22.04 2.23 4.09
CA VAL A 448 20.62 2.41 4.36
C VAL A 448 19.85 1.14 4.02
N SER A 449 20.10 0.57 2.83
CA SER A 449 19.61 -0.75 2.45
C SER A 449 20.37 -1.40 1.30
N CYS A 450 20.62 -2.71 1.39
CA CYS A 450 21.02 -3.52 0.21
C CYS A 450 19.84 -4.04 -0.62
N GLY A 451 18.62 -3.92 -0.11
CA GLY A 451 17.41 -4.12 -0.88
C GLY A 451 16.69 -2.79 -0.85
N ASP A 452 16.84 -2.00 -1.91
CA ASP A 452 16.15 -0.73 -2.11
C ASP A 452 14.76 -0.77 -1.43
N TRP A 453 14.47 0.12 -0.47
CA TRP A 453 13.26 0.00 0.38
C TRP A 453 11.99 0.04 -0.45
N TYR A 454 12.08 0.61 -1.65
CA TYR A 454 11.04 0.54 -2.65
C TYR A 454 11.13 -0.57 -3.66
N ARG A 455 12.26 -1.27 -3.73
CA ARG A 455 12.60 -2.06 -4.90
C ARG A 455 12.13 -1.31 -6.15
N HIS A 456 12.82 -0.22 -6.48
CA HIS A 456 12.92 0.34 -7.83
C HIS A 456 12.19 1.65 -8.10
N ALA A 457 10.85 1.69 -8.15
CA ALA A 457 10.18 2.87 -8.70
C ALA A 457 8.71 3.02 -8.29
N ARG A 458 8.17 4.25 -8.33
CA ARG A 458 6.74 4.56 -8.14
C ARG A 458 6.25 5.60 -9.13
N PRO A 459 5.23 5.29 -9.96
CA PRO A 459 4.56 6.27 -10.78
C PRO A 459 3.63 7.13 -9.92
N ILE A 460 3.63 8.44 -10.14
CA ILE A 460 2.70 9.39 -9.51
C ILE A 460 2.08 10.23 -10.62
N VAL A 461 0.76 10.26 -10.72
CA VAL A 461 0.07 11.10 -11.72
C VAL A 461 -0.75 12.18 -11.03
N TRP A 462 -0.36 13.44 -11.25
CA TRP A 462 -0.98 14.59 -10.59
C TRP A 462 -1.26 15.73 -11.57
N GLN A 463 -2.50 16.20 -11.64
CA GLN A 463 -2.94 17.32 -12.49
C GLN A 463 -2.45 17.24 -13.96
N GLY A 464 -2.42 16.04 -14.55
CA GLY A 464 -1.96 15.81 -15.92
C GLY A 464 -0.43 15.79 -16.10
N ARG A 465 0.32 15.84 -15.00
CA ARG A 465 1.77 15.59 -14.94
C ARG A 465 2.01 14.16 -14.47
N LEU A 466 3.14 13.61 -14.88
CA LEU A 466 3.61 12.30 -14.49
C LEU A 466 4.93 12.47 -13.74
N PHE A 467 5.08 11.77 -12.63
CA PHE A 467 6.33 11.66 -11.92
C PHE A 467 6.71 10.19 -11.72
N GLY A 468 8.01 9.94 -11.61
CA GLY A 468 8.57 8.67 -11.20
C GLY A 468 9.49 8.90 -10.01
N TRP A 469 9.13 8.40 -8.83
CA TRP A 469 10.06 8.29 -7.71
C TRP A 469 10.86 7.01 -7.90
N MET A 470 12.18 7.09 -8.05
CA MET A 470 13.05 5.97 -8.42
C MET A 470 14.31 5.97 -7.54
N GLY A 471 14.25 5.27 -6.41
CA GLY A 471 15.29 5.31 -5.38
C GLY A 471 15.47 6.72 -4.83
N TYR A 472 16.65 7.32 -5.04
CA TYR A 472 16.96 8.70 -4.67
C TYR A 472 16.56 9.73 -5.73
N GLU A 473 15.83 9.37 -6.78
CA GLU A 473 15.51 10.29 -7.87
C GLU A 473 14.01 10.57 -7.99
N LEU A 474 13.62 11.82 -8.18
CA LEU A 474 12.29 12.19 -8.65
C LEU A 474 12.41 12.68 -10.08
N VAL A 475 11.74 11.99 -11.00
CA VAL A 475 11.70 12.31 -12.42
C VAL A 475 10.34 12.85 -12.76
N GLU A 476 10.29 14.04 -13.34
CA GLU A 476 9.06 14.58 -13.94
C GLU A 476 9.03 14.25 -15.42
N ALA A 477 7.85 13.89 -15.93
CA ALA A 477 7.60 13.65 -17.33
C ALA A 477 6.20 14.10 -17.77
N ARG A 478 6.01 14.17 -19.08
CA ARG A 478 4.71 14.44 -19.71
C ARG A 478 4.50 13.54 -20.92
N VAL A 479 3.23 13.22 -21.19
CA VAL A 479 2.86 12.55 -22.43
C VAL A 479 2.74 13.58 -23.55
N ILE A 480 3.70 13.61 -24.47
CA ILE A 480 3.77 14.49 -25.64
C ILE A 480 3.69 13.62 -26.89
N ALA A 481 2.74 13.93 -27.80
CA ALA A 481 2.51 13.19 -29.03
C ALA A 481 2.39 11.65 -28.84
N GLY A 482 1.81 11.22 -27.71
CA GLY A 482 1.63 9.80 -27.39
C GLY A 482 2.87 9.10 -26.84
N ARG A 483 3.90 9.85 -26.45
CA ARG A 483 5.11 9.32 -25.81
C ARG A 483 5.40 10.05 -24.52
N VAL A 484 6.00 9.35 -23.56
CA VAL A 484 6.50 9.94 -22.33
C VAL A 484 7.82 10.62 -22.63
N GLU A 485 7.92 11.90 -22.30
CA GLU A 485 9.14 12.69 -22.37
C GLU A 485 9.49 13.19 -20.96
N GLU A 486 10.72 12.90 -20.52
CA GLU A 486 11.27 13.44 -19.27
C GLU A 486 11.45 14.96 -19.40
N LEU A 487 10.90 15.69 -18.43
CA LEU A 487 10.99 17.14 -18.33
C LEU A 487 12.14 17.58 -17.42
N GLY A 488 12.43 16.79 -16.38
CA GLY A 488 13.52 17.07 -15.45
C GLY A 488 13.64 16.01 -14.35
N ARG A 489 14.77 16.05 -13.64
CA ARG A 489 15.13 15.09 -12.60
C ARG A 489 15.78 15.79 -11.43
N SER A 490 15.45 15.32 -10.22
CA SER A 490 16.08 15.72 -8.97
C SER A 490 16.67 14.52 -8.25
N ASP A 491 17.86 14.69 -7.66
CA ASP A 491 18.58 13.67 -6.88
C ASP A 491 18.56 14.07 -5.39
N PHE A 492 18.04 13.17 -4.56
CA PHE A 492 17.83 13.30 -3.12
C PHE A 492 18.87 12.56 -2.28
N LEU A 493 19.88 11.94 -2.89
CA LEU A 493 20.94 11.26 -2.16
C LEU A 493 21.63 12.27 -1.22
N PRO A 494 21.61 12.02 0.11
CA PRO A 494 22.27 12.88 1.08
C PRO A 494 23.73 13.10 0.72
N GLU A 495 24.20 14.34 0.86
CA GLU A 495 25.56 14.72 0.45
C GLU A 495 26.62 13.96 1.25
N GLU A 496 26.30 13.61 2.49
CA GLU A 496 27.10 12.83 3.43
C GLU A 496 27.26 11.36 3.00
N LEU A 497 26.38 10.87 2.11
CA LEU A 497 26.43 9.52 1.55
C LEU A 497 27.07 9.49 0.14
N ARG A 498 27.32 10.65 -0.48
CA ARG A 498 27.93 10.71 -1.82
C ARG A 498 29.41 10.30 -1.77
N GLY A 499 29.79 9.32 -2.58
CA GLY A 499 31.19 8.90 -2.77
C GLY A 499 31.75 8.03 -1.64
N VAL A 500 30.89 7.39 -0.86
CA VAL A 500 31.32 6.37 0.10
C VAL A 500 31.43 5.04 -0.66
N ASP A 501 32.64 4.70 -1.11
CA ASP A 501 32.91 3.38 -1.69
C ASP A 501 32.58 2.30 -0.65
N GLY A 502 31.65 1.41 -1.00
CA GLY A 502 31.19 0.32 -0.15
C GLY A 502 32.33 -0.61 0.24
N ALA A 503 32.70 -0.60 1.52
CA ALA A 503 33.38 -1.72 2.13
C ALA A 503 32.33 -2.57 2.85
N TYR A 504 31.85 -3.61 2.15
CA TYR A 504 31.21 -4.78 2.76
C TYR A 504 31.80 -6.06 2.18
#